data_AF-A0A1G8XUC0-F1
#
_entry.id   AF-A0A1G8XUC0-F1
#
_cell.length_a   1.000
_cell.length_b   1.000
_cell.length_c   1.000
_cell.angle_alpha   90.00
_cell.angle_beta   90.00
_cell.angle_gamma   90.00
#
_symmetry.space_group_name_H-M   'P 1'
#
loop_
_entity.id
_entity.type
_entity.pdbx_description
1 polymer ?
#
loop_
_entity_poly.entity_id
_entity_poly.type
_entity_poly.pdbx_seq_one_letter_code
_entity_poly.pdbx_strand_id
1 'polypeptide(L)'
;MLGQVEAIFTALGGVARPIGWVALAVFLVAVALDTRDRETARPVFAVAWVCFGAFWFALIYPFFVTDQSIIRGVGAVVATPLSVAVARVIYSGQDRLFTLSRAIPLMGLFYVPFLASETLTEELVILVTNHTEWAMNLIGYHPPVVTELPEAASAAPSWFDTARLNREIGGKELAFENTFVFFTDAGGTVTYTIILACTGIGSMAVIGGLVLAVRAPARRKLRALGLALPIIYVLNIVRNVFIGISFGHQYAHFFPDVTVTLFALETPLRVSYIWADRIMAQSASVIAMVAIFWLVVRVVPEVLEPVEEVLYLLLGEELDLAEALNVDREPPG
;
A
#
# COMPACT_ATOMS: atom_id res chain seq x y z
N MET A 1 26.57 -9.69 -18.54
CA MET A 1 26.49 -9.76 -17.06
C MET A 1 25.29 -9.01 -16.51
N LEU A 2 25.03 -7.75 -16.91
CA LEU A 2 23.85 -6.98 -16.44
C LEU A 2 22.51 -7.69 -16.72
N GLY A 3 22.28 -8.22 -17.92
CA GLY A 3 21.02 -8.92 -18.23
C GLY A 3 20.79 -10.24 -17.46
N GLN A 4 21.85 -10.92 -17.03
CA GLN A 4 21.71 -12.11 -16.17
C GLN A 4 21.38 -11.72 -14.72
N VAL A 5 21.96 -10.62 -14.24
CA VAL A 5 21.65 -10.06 -12.93
C VAL A 5 20.21 -9.55 -12.88
N GLU A 6 19.75 -8.90 -13.95
CA GLU A 6 18.37 -8.43 -14.11
C GLU A 6 17.35 -9.58 -14.16
N ALA A 7 17.68 -10.66 -14.87
CA ALA A 7 16.86 -11.88 -14.88
C ALA A 7 16.76 -12.53 -13.50
N ILE A 8 17.86 -12.55 -12.73
CA ILE A 8 17.86 -13.06 -11.35
C ILE A 8 16.95 -12.21 -10.47
N PHE A 9 17.06 -10.88 -10.53
CA PHE A 9 16.21 -10.00 -9.73
C PHE A 9 14.74 -10.05 -10.12
N THR A 10 14.44 -10.20 -11.41
CA THR A 10 13.07 -10.41 -11.89
C THR A 10 12.50 -11.74 -11.38
N ALA A 11 13.28 -12.82 -11.42
CA ALA A 11 12.90 -14.11 -10.85
C ALA A 11 12.70 -14.03 -9.32
N LEU A 12 13.53 -13.27 -8.62
CA LEU A 12 13.38 -12.99 -7.19
C LEU A 12 12.08 -12.22 -6.89
N GLY A 13 11.69 -11.26 -7.74
CA GLY A 13 10.39 -10.60 -7.63
C GLY A 13 9.23 -11.59 -7.76
N GLY A 14 9.33 -12.57 -8.66
CA GLY A 14 8.34 -13.62 -8.85
C GLY A 14 8.10 -14.51 -7.62
N VAL A 15 9.10 -14.66 -6.74
CA VAL A 15 8.95 -15.44 -5.49
C VAL A 15 8.41 -14.63 -4.32
N ALA A 16 8.27 -13.31 -4.44
CA ALA A 16 7.71 -12.49 -3.35
C ALA A 16 6.31 -12.94 -2.95
N ARG A 17 5.43 -13.22 -3.92
CA ARG A 17 4.06 -13.68 -3.65
C ARG A 17 4.01 -14.98 -2.84
N PRO A 18 4.67 -16.09 -3.24
CA PRO A 18 4.67 -17.32 -2.43
C PRO A 18 5.34 -17.12 -1.06
N ILE A 19 6.43 -16.35 -0.95
CA ILE A 19 7.05 -16.05 0.35
C ILE A 19 6.08 -15.30 1.27
N GLY A 20 5.32 -14.34 0.74
CA GLY A 20 4.31 -13.60 1.50
C GLY A 20 3.21 -14.50 2.07
N TRP A 21 2.74 -15.47 1.28
CA TRP A 21 1.77 -16.48 1.75
C TRP A 21 2.35 -17.38 2.84
N VAL A 22 3.60 -17.83 2.68
CA VAL A 22 4.30 -18.61 3.71
C VAL A 22 4.45 -17.79 4.98
N ALA A 23 4.93 -16.54 4.89
CA ALA A 23 5.10 -15.65 6.03
C ALA A 23 3.77 -15.47 6.79
N LEU A 24 2.68 -15.18 6.07
CA LEU A 24 1.35 -15.05 6.67
C LEU A 24 0.90 -16.33 7.38
N ALA A 25 1.05 -17.49 6.74
CA ALA A 25 0.68 -18.77 7.32
C ALA A 25 1.46 -19.05 8.61
N VAL A 26 2.78 -18.81 8.60
CA VAL A 26 3.64 -18.99 9.78
C VAL A 26 3.28 -17.99 10.89
N PHE A 27 2.96 -16.73 10.56
CA PHE A 27 2.44 -15.76 11.55
C PHE A 27 1.12 -16.23 12.16
N LEU A 28 0.16 -16.73 11.37
CA LEU A 28 -1.11 -17.23 11.87
C LEU A 28 -0.91 -18.43 12.81
N VAL A 29 -0.02 -19.35 12.46
CA VAL A 29 0.37 -20.48 13.33
C VAL A 29 1.01 -19.97 14.62
N ALA A 30 1.92 -19.00 14.54
CA ALA A 30 2.56 -18.42 15.72
C ALA A 30 1.53 -17.77 16.67
N VAL A 31 0.57 -16.99 16.13
CA VAL A 31 -0.52 -16.40 16.91
C VAL A 31 -1.40 -17.48 17.55
N ALA A 32 -1.70 -18.57 16.84
CA ALA A 32 -2.47 -19.68 17.40
C ALA A 32 -1.73 -20.37 18.56
N LEU A 33 -0.41 -20.56 18.44
CA LEU A 33 0.43 -21.12 19.50
C LEU A 33 0.53 -20.18 20.72
N ASP A 34 0.64 -18.88 20.48
CA ASP A 34 0.72 -17.84 21.52
C ASP A 34 -0.50 -17.84 22.47
N THR A 35 -1.66 -18.32 22.00
CA THR A 35 -2.85 -18.49 22.86
C THR A 35 -2.72 -19.62 23.88
N ARG A 36 -1.83 -20.59 23.65
CA ARG A 36 -1.60 -21.73 24.55
C ARG A 36 -0.36 -21.54 25.39
N ASP A 37 0.76 -21.24 24.73
CA ASP A 37 2.06 -21.13 25.36
C ASP A 37 2.99 -20.24 24.54
N ARG A 38 3.58 -19.24 25.20
CA ARG A 38 4.50 -18.28 24.58
C ARG A 38 5.84 -18.89 24.26
N GLU A 39 6.31 -19.86 25.03
CA GLU A 39 7.61 -20.48 24.84
C GLU A 39 7.67 -21.23 23.50
N THR A 40 6.62 -21.99 23.19
CA THR A 40 6.47 -22.68 21.90
C THR A 40 6.17 -21.75 20.73
N ALA A 41 5.46 -20.63 20.94
CA ALA A 41 5.16 -19.65 19.90
C ALA A 41 6.39 -18.83 19.45
N ARG A 42 7.29 -18.53 20.38
CA ARG A 42 8.49 -17.70 20.18
C ARG A 42 9.36 -18.10 18.98
N PRO A 43 9.80 -19.38 18.82
CA PRO A 43 10.59 -19.76 17.64
C PRO A 43 9.79 -19.64 16.34
N VAL A 44 8.48 -19.85 16.37
CA VAL A 44 7.62 -19.75 15.18
C VAL A 44 7.45 -18.28 14.77
N PHE A 45 7.30 -17.35 15.71
CA PHE A 45 7.34 -15.91 15.42
C PHE A 45 8.68 -15.49 14.82
N ALA A 46 9.81 -15.99 15.35
CA ALA A 46 11.12 -15.68 14.79
C ALA A 46 11.24 -16.15 13.32
N VAL A 47 10.78 -17.36 13.02
CA VAL A 47 10.72 -17.86 11.63
C VAL A 47 9.79 -16.99 10.76
N ALA A 48 8.61 -16.60 11.27
CA ALA A 48 7.68 -15.74 10.55
C ALA A 48 8.33 -14.41 10.14
N TRP A 49 9.06 -13.77 11.07
CA TRP A 49 9.77 -12.53 10.81
C TRP A 49 10.95 -12.69 9.85
N VAL A 50 11.66 -13.82 9.87
CA VAL A 50 12.68 -14.12 8.84
C VAL A 50 12.04 -14.27 7.46
N CYS A 51 10.94 -15.00 7.34
CA CYS A 51 10.17 -15.11 6.10
C CYS A 51 9.66 -13.74 5.63
N PHE A 52 9.21 -12.89 6.55
CA PHE A 52 8.77 -11.53 6.26
C PHE A 52 9.92 -10.63 5.79
N GLY A 53 11.10 -10.75 6.39
CA GLY A 53 12.32 -10.10 5.91
C GLY A 53 12.69 -10.54 4.49
N ALA A 54 12.60 -11.83 4.19
CA ALA A 54 12.83 -12.36 2.84
C ALA A 54 11.78 -11.85 1.83
N PHE A 55 10.52 -11.72 2.25
CA PHE A 55 9.45 -11.12 1.45
C PHE A 55 9.78 -9.68 1.06
N TRP A 56 10.15 -8.83 2.04
CA TRP A 56 10.53 -7.45 1.76
C TRP A 56 11.77 -7.36 0.88
N PHE A 57 12.76 -8.22 1.11
CA PHE A 57 13.96 -8.28 0.28
C PHE A 57 13.63 -8.57 -1.19
N ALA A 58 12.74 -9.53 -1.44
CA ALA A 58 12.29 -9.88 -2.79
C ALA A 58 11.57 -8.73 -3.52
N LEU A 59 10.98 -7.78 -2.77
CA LEU A 59 10.27 -6.62 -3.31
C LEU A 59 11.16 -5.40 -3.58
N ILE A 60 12.41 -5.38 -3.12
CA ILE A 60 13.31 -4.22 -3.30
C ILE A 60 13.46 -3.89 -4.79
N TYR A 61 13.83 -4.87 -5.62
CA TYR A 61 14.06 -4.63 -7.04
C TYR A 61 12.77 -4.24 -7.80
N PRO A 62 11.64 -4.99 -7.70
CA PRO A 62 10.39 -4.59 -8.32
C PRO A 62 9.94 -3.18 -7.92
N PHE A 63 10.14 -2.77 -6.66
CA PHE A 63 9.74 -1.44 -6.21
C PHE A 63 10.58 -0.31 -6.79
N PHE A 64 11.89 -0.50 -6.95
CA PHE A 64 12.73 0.52 -7.59
C PHE A 64 12.59 0.54 -9.11
N VAL A 65 12.49 -0.61 -9.75
CA VAL A 65 12.59 -0.73 -11.21
C VAL A 65 11.22 -0.78 -11.89
N THR A 66 10.34 -1.68 -11.46
CA THR A 66 9.02 -1.86 -12.08
C THR A 66 8.05 -0.76 -11.63
N ASP A 67 7.92 -0.55 -10.32
CA ASP A 67 7.01 0.45 -9.77
C ASP A 67 7.58 1.88 -9.86
N GLN A 68 8.90 2.03 -10.00
CA GLN A 68 9.60 3.32 -9.98
C GLN A 68 9.25 4.15 -8.73
N SER A 69 9.17 3.48 -7.57
CA SER A 69 8.79 4.11 -6.29
C SER A 69 9.94 4.06 -5.29
N ILE A 70 10.61 5.21 -5.13
CA ILE A 70 11.71 5.36 -4.17
C ILE A 70 11.24 5.07 -2.74
N ILE A 71 10.08 5.61 -2.35
CA ILE A 71 9.56 5.46 -0.98
C ILE A 71 9.30 3.98 -0.66
N ARG A 72 8.71 3.21 -1.58
CA ARG A 72 8.47 1.76 -1.37
C ARG A 72 9.78 0.98 -1.36
N GLY A 73 10.69 1.30 -2.28
CA GLY A 73 12.01 0.65 -2.37
C GLY A 73 12.83 0.85 -1.09
N VAL A 74 12.95 2.08 -0.61
CA VAL A 74 13.62 2.41 0.67
C VAL A 74 12.91 1.73 1.84
N GLY A 75 11.58 1.75 1.87
CA GLY A 75 10.79 1.04 2.87
C GLY A 75 11.13 -0.45 2.94
N ALA A 76 11.21 -1.14 1.79
CA ALA A 76 11.58 -2.56 1.71
C ALA A 76 13.04 -2.82 2.14
N VAL A 77 13.97 -1.92 1.77
CA VAL A 77 15.38 -1.98 2.20
C VAL A 77 15.50 -1.89 3.71
N VAL A 78 14.73 -1.01 4.36
CA VAL A 78 14.73 -0.85 5.83
C VAL A 78 13.97 -1.98 6.52
N ALA A 79 12.82 -2.40 5.98
CA ALA A 79 12.00 -3.46 6.54
C ALA A 79 12.71 -4.81 6.58
N THR A 80 13.58 -5.10 5.61
CA THR A 80 14.35 -6.35 5.53
C THR A 80 15.22 -6.59 6.78
N PRO A 81 16.21 -5.73 7.13
CA PRO A 81 17.04 -5.92 8.32
C PRO A 81 16.25 -5.75 9.62
N LEU A 82 15.25 -4.87 9.66
CA LEU A 82 14.40 -4.72 10.86
C LEU A 82 13.62 -5.99 11.15
N SER A 83 13.06 -6.66 10.13
CA SER A 83 12.36 -7.93 10.32
C SER A 83 13.29 -9.00 10.91
N VAL A 84 14.54 -9.09 10.41
CA VAL A 84 15.54 -10.01 10.97
C VAL A 84 15.94 -9.62 12.39
N ALA A 85 16.02 -8.32 12.71
CA ALA A 85 16.31 -7.84 14.06
C ALA A 85 15.19 -8.22 15.04
N VAL A 86 13.92 -8.04 14.65
CA VAL A 86 12.76 -8.50 15.44
C VAL A 86 12.84 -10.00 15.70
N ALA A 87 13.15 -10.81 14.66
CA ALA A 87 13.29 -12.25 14.81
C ALA A 87 14.34 -12.62 15.87
N ARG A 88 15.50 -11.93 15.87
CA ARG A 88 16.56 -12.16 16.87
C ARG A 88 16.13 -11.78 18.28
N VAL A 89 15.46 -10.63 18.45
CA VAL A 89 15.00 -10.18 19.77
C VAL A 89 13.96 -11.14 20.34
N ILE A 90 12.97 -11.55 19.54
CA ILE A 90 11.97 -12.53 19.95
C ILE A 90 12.65 -13.86 20.33
N TYR A 91 13.56 -14.36 19.49
CA TYR A 91 14.27 -15.61 19.76
C TYR A 91 15.12 -15.57 21.03
N SER A 92 15.68 -14.40 21.37
CA SER A 92 16.53 -14.21 22.57
C SER A 92 15.80 -14.28 23.90
N GLY A 93 14.46 -14.36 23.89
CA GLY A 93 13.65 -14.57 25.08
C GLY A 93 13.10 -13.30 25.73
N GLN A 94 13.18 -12.16 25.05
CA GLN A 94 12.53 -10.93 25.52
C GLN A 94 11.02 -11.04 25.26
N ASP A 95 10.18 -10.91 26.29
CA ASP A 95 8.71 -10.91 26.17
C ASP A 95 8.18 -9.57 25.61
N ARG A 96 8.71 -9.17 24.45
CA ARG A 96 8.42 -7.93 23.72
C ARG A 96 8.21 -8.23 22.25
N LEU A 97 7.62 -7.32 21.49
CA LEU A 97 7.33 -7.44 20.06
C LEU A 97 6.19 -8.42 19.72
N PHE A 98 5.52 -8.99 20.72
CA PHE A 98 4.40 -9.90 20.51
C PHE A 98 3.15 -9.14 20.04
N THR A 99 2.92 -7.91 20.49
CA THR A 99 1.79 -7.11 20.01
C THR A 99 2.00 -6.70 18.55
N LEU A 100 3.19 -6.22 18.21
CA LEU A 100 3.59 -5.97 16.83
C LEU A 100 3.46 -7.23 15.96
N SER A 101 3.94 -8.38 16.44
CA SER A 101 3.88 -9.64 15.70
C SER A 101 2.44 -10.13 15.45
N ARG A 102 1.53 -9.92 16.42
CA ARG A 102 0.10 -10.22 16.26
C ARG A 102 -0.58 -9.27 15.29
N ALA A 103 -0.11 -8.04 15.14
CA ALA A 103 -0.67 -7.08 14.20
C ALA A 103 -0.49 -7.50 12.73
N ILE A 104 0.67 -8.08 12.37
CA ILE A 104 0.98 -8.46 10.98
C ILE A 104 -0.08 -9.38 10.34
N PRO A 105 -0.43 -10.55 10.92
CA PRO A 105 -1.45 -11.41 10.33
C PRO A 105 -2.85 -10.77 10.37
N LEU A 106 -3.15 -9.90 11.35
CA LEU A 106 -4.42 -9.17 11.39
C LEU A 106 -4.53 -8.14 10.25
N MET A 107 -3.42 -7.47 9.88
CA MET A 107 -3.38 -6.66 8.66
C MET A 107 -3.62 -7.55 7.43
N GLY A 108 -3.01 -8.74 7.40
CA GLY A 108 -3.25 -9.75 6.38
C GLY A 108 -4.73 -10.10 6.22
N LEU A 109 -5.48 -10.26 7.31
CA LEU A 109 -6.92 -10.57 7.26
C LEU A 109 -7.76 -9.49 6.56
N PHE A 110 -7.33 -8.22 6.56
CA PHE A 110 -8.01 -7.16 5.80
C PHE A 110 -7.67 -7.22 4.31
N TYR A 111 -6.41 -7.47 3.97
CA TYR A 111 -5.92 -7.35 2.60
C TYR A 111 -6.11 -8.63 1.77
N VAL A 112 -5.89 -9.78 2.39
CA VAL A 112 -5.86 -11.10 1.74
C VAL A 112 -7.18 -11.51 1.09
N PRO A 113 -8.37 -11.24 1.67
CA PRO A 113 -9.62 -11.58 1.01
C PRO A 113 -9.72 -10.99 -0.40
N PHE A 114 -9.29 -9.74 -0.56
CA PHE A 114 -9.24 -9.08 -1.87
C PHE A 114 -8.14 -9.68 -2.73
N LEU A 115 -6.92 -9.85 -2.21
CA LEU A 115 -5.81 -10.45 -2.97
C LEU A 115 -6.09 -11.87 -3.48
N ALA A 116 -6.88 -12.66 -2.74
CA ALA A 116 -7.16 -14.07 -3.03
C ALA A 116 -8.43 -14.29 -3.86
N SER A 117 -9.36 -13.34 -3.86
CA SER A 117 -10.62 -13.42 -4.59
C SER A 117 -10.68 -12.37 -5.68
N GLU A 118 -10.68 -12.82 -6.93
CA GLU A 118 -10.86 -11.95 -8.09
C GLU A 118 -12.16 -11.16 -8.00
N THR A 119 -13.27 -11.81 -7.60
CA THR A 119 -14.57 -11.15 -7.42
C THR A 119 -14.51 -10.02 -6.40
N LEU A 120 -13.89 -10.23 -5.22
CA LEU A 120 -13.78 -9.15 -4.24
C LEU A 120 -12.86 -8.03 -4.72
N THR A 121 -11.79 -8.37 -5.45
CA THR A 121 -10.92 -7.36 -6.08
C THR A 121 -11.69 -6.55 -7.11
N GLU A 122 -12.43 -7.20 -8.00
CA GLU A 122 -13.24 -6.58 -9.05
C GLU A 122 -14.24 -5.60 -8.45
N GLU A 123 -15.06 -6.06 -7.51
CA GLU A 123 -16.07 -5.23 -6.84
C GLU A 123 -15.44 -3.99 -6.17
N LEU A 124 -14.34 -4.17 -5.44
CA LEU A 124 -13.67 -3.05 -4.77
C LEU A 124 -13.03 -2.08 -5.78
N VAL A 125 -12.41 -2.59 -6.84
CA VAL A 125 -11.78 -1.79 -7.89
C VAL A 125 -12.82 -1.01 -8.68
N ILE A 126 -13.93 -1.62 -9.08
CA ILE A 126 -15.04 -0.97 -9.77
C ILE A 126 -15.68 0.08 -8.87
N LEU A 127 -15.94 -0.24 -7.60
CA LEU A 127 -16.49 0.72 -6.63
C LEU A 127 -15.63 1.98 -6.52
N VAL A 128 -14.30 1.80 -6.38
CA VAL A 128 -13.35 2.91 -6.28
C VAL A 128 -13.26 3.67 -7.60
N THR A 129 -13.34 2.97 -8.74
CA THR A 129 -13.37 3.60 -10.07
C THR A 129 -14.60 4.49 -10.20
N ASN A 130 -15.79 3.99 -9.91
CA ASN A 130 -17.05 4.74 -10.00
C ASN A 130 -17.05 5.96 -9.08
N HIS A 131 -16.56 5.85 -7.85
CA HIS A 131 -16.45 7.01 -6.95
C HIS A 131 -15.39 8.01 -7.40
N THR A 132 -14.31 7.54 -8.02
CA THR A 132 -13.27 8.41 -8.61
C THR A 132 -13.85 9.15 -9.81
N GLU A 133 -14.57 8.47 -10.70
CA GLU A 133 -15.26 9.04 -11.85
C GLU A 133 -16.29 10.09 -11.41
N TRP A 134 -17.15 9.73 -10.46
CA TRP A 134 -18.13 10.64 -9.88
C TRP A 134 -17.48 11.92 -9.34
N ALA A 135 -16.35 11.78 -8.62
CA ALA A 135 -15.63 12.92 -8.08
C ALA A 135 -14.94 13.76 -9.18
N MET A 136 -14.38 13.15 -10.24
CA MET A 136 -13.85 13.87 -11.41
C MET A 136 -14.95 14.66 -12.14
N ASN A 137 -16.11 14.03 -12.35
CA ASN A 137 -17.28 14.64 -12.98
C ASN A 137 -17.76 15.87 -12.20
N LEU A 138 -17.74 15.82 -10.87
CA LEU A 138 -18.13 16.93 -10.00
C LEU A 138 -17.27 18.18 -10.20
N ILE A 139 -16.00 18.02 -10.59
CA ILE A 139 -15.05 19.12 -10.82
C ILE A 139 -14.81 19.41 -12.31
N GLY A 140 -15.68 18.91 -13.19
CA GLY A 140 -15.72 19.26 -14.62
C GLY A 140 -14.82 18.42 -15.52
N TYR A 141 -14.31 17.29 -15.04
CA TYR A 141 -13.52 16.35 -15.85
C TYR A 141 -14.37 15.12 -16.16
N HIS A 142 -14.50 14.79 -17.46
CA HIS A 142 -15.35 13.70 -17.94
C HIS A 142 -14.57 12.66 -18.79
N PRO A 143 -13.52 12.04 -18.25
CA PRO A 143 -12.80 10.99 -18.98
C PRO A 143 -13.70 9.74 -19.13
N PRO A 144 -13.79 9.13 -20.33
CA PRO A 144 -14.45 7.83 -20.47
C PRO A 144 -13.73 6.77 -19.63
N VAL A 145 -14.52 5.91 -18.99
CA VAL A 145 -14.05 4.72 -18.28
C VAL A 145 -14.28 3.52 -19.20
N VAL A 146 -13.27 2.67 -19.35
CA VAL A 146 -13.31 1.53 -20.27
C VAL A 146 -12.72 0.27 -19.68
N THR A 147 -13.20 -0.86 -20.17
CA THR A 147 -12.57 -2.17 -20.01
C THR A 147 -11.45 -2.32 -21.04
N GLU A 148 -11.73 -2.00 -22.30
CA GLU A 148 -10.77 -2.07 -23.40
C GLU A 148 -10.63 -0.73 -24.11
N LEU A 149 -9.42 -0.40 -24.58
CA LEU A 149 -9.16 0.90 -25.20
C LEU A 149 -10.04 1.22 -26.43
N PRO A 150 -10.43 0.25 -27.29
CA PRO A 150 -11.35 0.50 -28.40
C PRO A 150 -12.72 1.06 -27.98
N GLU A 151 -13.20 0.78 -26.76
CA GLU A 151 -14.49 1.27 -26.26
C GLU A 151 -14.52 2.81 -26.14
N ALA A 152 -13.35 3.43 -25.95
CA ALA A 152 -13.20 4.88 -25.87
C ALA A 152 -13.47 5.60 -27.20
N ALA A 153 -13.60 4.88 -28.32
CA ALA A 153 -13.84 5.47 -29.64
C ALA A 153 -15.12 6.32 -29.69
N SER A 154 -16.15 5.93 -28.93
CA SER A 154 -17.43 6.66 -28.86
C SER A 154 -17.30 8.04 -28.19
N ALA A 155 -16.31 8.20 -27.31
CA ALA A 155 -16.03 9.44 -26.58
C ALA A 155 -14.84 10.22 -27.17
N ALA A 156 -14.24 9.72 -28.26
CA ALA A 156 -13.09 10.36 -28.88
C ALA A 156 -13.49 11.70 -29.53
N PRO A 157 -12.71 12.78 -29.35
CA PRO A 157 -12.92 14.03 -30.07
C PRO A 157 -12.86 13.84 -31.58
N SER A 158 -13.58 14.67 -32.34
CA SER A 158 -13.66 14.54 -33.81
C SER A 158 -12.32 14.67 -34.55
N TRP A 159 -11.31 15.28 -33.92
CA TRP A 159 -9.96 15.42 -34.47
C TRP A 159 -9.06 14.20 -34.20
N PHE A 160 -9.48 13.30 -33.32
CA PHE A 160 -8.67 12.17 -32.88
C PHE A 160 -8.75 11.00 -33.87
N ASP A 161 -7.59 10.43 -34.22
CA ASP A 161 -7.50 9.23 -35.05
C ASP A 161 -7.81 7.97 -34.24
N THR A 162 -9.05 7.48 -34.34
CA THR A 162 -9.54 6.31 -33.59
C THR A 162 -8.77 5.02 -33.90
N ALA A 163 -8.05 4.93 -35.02
CA ALA A 163 -7.21 3.77 -35.31
C ALA A 163 -6.12 3.57 -34.22
N ARG A 164 -5.73 4.63 -33.51
CA ARG A 164 -4.76 4.59 -32.41
C ARG A 164 -5.27 3.93 -31.13
N LEU A 165 -6.57 3.65 -31.05
CA LEU A 165 -7.18 2.92 -29.94
C LEU A 165 -7.07 1.40 -30.09
N ASN A 166 -6.66 0.90 -31.27
CA ASN A 166 -6.47 -0.52 -31.52
C ASN A 166 -5.14 -1.02 -30.93
N ARG A 167 -5.02 -0.94 -29.60
CA ARG A 167 -3.88 -1.42 -28.80
C ARG A 167 -4.35 -1.80 -27.40
N GLU A 168 -3.60 -2.67 -26.75
CA GLU A 168 -3.86 -3.04 -25.36
C GLU A 168 -3.53 -1.89 -24.39
N ILE A 169 -4.20 -1.90 -23.24
CA ILE A 169 -3.91 -1.00 -22.12
C ILE A 169 -2.73 -1.60 -21.36
N GLY A 170 -1.58 -0.96 -21.44
CA GLY A 170 -0.36 -1.42 -20.76
C GLY A 170 -0.55 -1.56 -19.25
N GLY A 171 -0.09 -2.69 -18.69
CA GLY A 171 -0.13 -2.96 -17.25
C GLY A 171 -1.51 -3.34 -16.69
N LYS A 172 -2.52 -3.54 -17.54
CA LYS A 172 -3.83 -4.03 -17.13
C LYS A 172 -3.83 -5.57 -17.16
N GLU A 173 -3.83 -6.19 -15.99
CA GLU A 173 -3.83 -7.66 -15.86
C GLU A 173 -5.23 -8.28 -15.92
N LEU A 174 -6.25 -7.52 -15.51
CA LEU A 174 -7.64 -7.97 -15.39
C LEU A 174 -8.58 -7.05 -16.20
N ALA A 175 -9.53 -7.67 -16.90
CA ALA A 175 -10.46 -6.99 -17.80
C ALA A 175 -11.65 -6.37 -17.03
N PHE A 176 -11.35 -5.44 -16.13
CA PHE A 176 -12.36 -4.67 -15.39
C PHE A 176 -12.63 -3.32 -16.04
N GLU A 177 -13.82 -2.75 -15.85
CA GLU A 177 -14.14 -1.38 -16.24
C GLU A 177 -13.51 -0.38 -15.25
N ASN A 178 -12.20 -0.20 -15.32
CA ASN A 178 -11.39 0.50 -14.32
C ASN A 178 -10.32 1.43 -14.91
N THR A 179 -10.39 1.74 -16.20
CA THR A 179 -9.40 2.57 -16.89
C THR A 179 -10.01 3.87 -17.40
N PHE A 180 -9.51 4.98 -16.91
CA PHE A 180 -9.81 6.32 -17.44
C PHE A 180 -8.94 6.62 -18.66
N VAL A 181 -9.55 7.09 -19.74
CA VAL A 181 -8.83 7.46 -20.98
C VAL A 181 -8.85 8.97 -21.18
N PHE A 182 -7.67 9.54 -21.40
CA PHE A 182 -7.48 10.95 -21.69
C PHE A 182 -6.87 11.12 -23.07
N PHE A 183 -7.49 11.93 -23.92
CA PHE A 183 -6.99 12.24 -25.26
C PHE A 183 -6.03 13.42 -25.18
N THR A 184 -4.84 13.28 -25.78
CA THR A 184 -3.81 14.33 -25.77
C THR A 184 -3.79 15.08 -27.09
N ASP A 185 -3.47 16.38 -27.05
CA ASP A 185 -3.40 17.23 -28.24
C ASP A 185 -2.36 16.75 -29.27
N ALA A 186 -1.38 15.96 -28.84
CA ALA A 186 -0.41 15.29 -29.71
C ALA A 186 -0.99 14.10 -30.50
N GLY A 187 -2.30 13.82 -30.36
CA GLY A 187 -2.99 12.70 -30.98
C GLY A 187 -2.78 11.37 -30.26
N GLY A 188 -2.27 11.36 -29.04
CA GLY A 188 -2.08 10.15 -28.24
C GLY A 188 -3.18 9.96 -27.20
N THR A 189 -3.08 8.88 -26.44
CA THR A 189 -3.93 8.66 -25.24
C THR A 189 -3.08 8.36 -24.02
N VAL A 190 -3.51 8.90 -22.88
CA VAL A 190 -3.01 8.55 -21.56
C VAL A 190 -4.09 7.72 -20.86
N THR A 191 -3.69 6.57 -20.32
CA THR A 191 -4.59 5.65 -19.63
C THR A 191 -4.23 5.60 -18.15
N TYR A 192 -5.21 5.83 -17.27
CA TYR A 192 -5.04 5.72 -15.83
C TYR A 192 -5.94 4.61 -15.29
N THR A 193 -5.33 3.51 -14.82
CA THR A 193 -6.06 2.30 -14.39
C THR A 193 -6.06 2.19 -12.87
N ILE A 194 -7.25 2.06 -12.28
CA ILE A 194 -7.41 1.78 -10.85
C ILE A 194 -7.15 0.30 -10.61
N ILE A 195 -6.12 -0.02 -9.83
CA ILE A 195 -5.81 -1.39 -9.39
C ILE A 195 -6.07 -1.53 -7.89
N LEU A 196 -5.94 -2.74 -7.34
CA LEU A 196 -6.16 -2.99 -5.91
C LEU A 196 -5.34 -2.04 -5.00
N ALA A 197 -4.11 -1.69 -5.40
CA ALA A 197 -3.25 -0.74 -4.66
C ALA A 197 -3.78 0.71 -4.65
N CYS A 198 -4.72 1.05 -5.53
CA CYS A 198 -5.37 2.37 -5.62
C CYS A 198 -6.70 2.42 -4.84
N THR A 199 -7.07 1.37 -4.10
CA THR A 199 -8.36 1.30 -3.38
C THR A 199 -8.28 1.83 -1.94
N GLY A 200 -7.08 2.11 -1.45
CA GLY A 200 -6.84 2.48 -0.05
C GLY A 200 -6.84 1.28 0.92
N ILE A 201 -7.14 0.06 0.45
CA ILE A 201 -7.25 -1.14 1.28
C ILE A 201 -5.96 -1.45 2.06
N GLY A 202 -4.79 -1.16 1.49
CA GLY A 202 -3.51 -1.36 2.19
C GLY A 202 -3.39 -0.47 3.44
N SER A 203 -3.81 0.80 3.34
CA SER A 203 -3.81 1.74 4.47
C SER A 203 -4.83 1.34 5.53
N MET A 204 -6.01 0.90 5.09
CA MET A 204 -7.05 0.35 5.96
C MET A 204 -6.59 -0.91 6.68
N ALA A 205 -5.87 -1.79 6.00
CA ALA A 205 -5.32 -3.02 6.58
C ALA A 205 -4.30 -2.70 7.68
N VAL A 206 -3.41 -1.74 7.46
CA VAL A 206 -2.41 -1.31 8.47
C VAL A 206 -3.09 -0.77 9.73
N ILE A 207 -3.97 0.23 9.59
CA ILE A 207 -4.67 0.82 10.74
C ILE A 207 -5.62 -0.20 11.40
N GLY A 208 -6.37 -0.95 10.59
CA GLY A 208 -7.30 -1.96 11.04
C GLY A 208 -6.62 -3.07 11.83
N GLY A 209 -5.54 -3.64 11.27
CA GLY A 209 -4.76 -4.68 11.93
C GLY A 209 -4.14 -4.21 13.24
N LEU A 210 -3.62 -2.98 13.29
CA LEU A 210 -3.07 -2.37 14.49
C LEU A 210 -4.13 -2.21 15.61
N VAL A 211 -5.27 -1.61 15.29
CA VAL A 211 -6.38 -1.42 16.25
C VAL A 211 -6.92 -2.76 16.78
N LEU A 212 -6.96 -3.79 15.93
CA LEU A 212 -7.40 -5.11 16.35
C LEU A 212 -6.38 -5.83 17.23
N ALA A 213 -5.07 -5.62 17.01
CA ALA A 213 -3.98 -6.29 17.72
C ALA A 213 -3.87 -5.94 19.21
N VAL A 214 -4.20 -4.69 19.55
CA VAL A 214 -4.01 -4.16 20.90
C VAL A 214 -5.14 -4.59 21.85
N ARG A 215 -4.89 -4.61 23.16
CA ARG A 215 -5.91 -5.01 24.15
C ARG A 215 -6.71 -3.78 24.58
N ALA A 216 -7.86 -3.58 23.96
CA ALA A 216 -8.78 -2.48 24.27
C ALA A 216 -10.25 -2.93 24.14
N PRO A 217 -11.18 -2.29 24.87
CA PRO A 217 -12.61 -2.56 24.77
C PRO A 217 -13.13 -2.45 23.33
N ALA A 218 -13.96 -3.42 22.90
CA ALA A 218 -14.47 -3.51 21.53
C ALA A 218 -15.16 -2.20 21.07
N ARG A 219 -15.84 -1.49 21.97
CA ARG A 219 -16.48 -0.21 21.67
C ARG A 219 -15.48 0.87 21.24
N ARG A 220 -14.30 0.95 21.88
CA ARG A 220 -13.24 1.90 21.51
C ARG A 220 -12.63 1.52 20.15
N LYS A 221 -12.36 0.22 19.94
CA LYS A 221 -11.88 -0.30 18.66
C LYS A 221 -12.84 0.02 17.50
N LEU A 222 -14.13 -0.31 17.64
CA LEU A 222 -15.13 -0.04 16.60
C LEU A 222 -15.27 1.45 16.30
N ARG A 223 -15.16 2.33 17.31
CA ARG A 223 -15.14 3.78 17.10
C ARG A 223 -13.92 4.24 16.33
N ALA A 224 -12.72 3.74 16.67
CA ALA A 224 -11.50 4.07 15.96
C ALA A 224 -11.56 3.61 14.49
N LEU A 225 -12.03 2.39 14.25
CA LEU A 225 -12.21 1.86 12.89
C LEU A 225 -13.28 2.64 12.10
N GLY A 226 -14.44 2.88 12.71
CA GLY A 226 -15.53 3.64 12.09
C GLY A 226 -15.17 5.10 11.79
N LEU A 227 -14.14 5.63 12.44
CA LEU A 227 -13.60 6.96 12.16
C LEU A 227 -12.48 6.89 11.11
N ALA A 228 -11.49 6.03 11.28
CA ALA A 228 -10.29 6.00 10.45
C ALA A 228 -10.54 5.43 9.05
N LEU A 229 -11.29 4.34 8.92
CA LEU A 229 -11.48 3.66 7.63
C LEU A 229 -12.22 4.55 6.60
N PRO A 230 -13.31 5.26 6.95
CA PRO A 230 -13.93 6.19 6.01
C PRO A 230 -13.03 7.37 5.63
N ILE A 231 -12.25 7.91 6.57
CA ILE A 231 -11.29 9.00 6.27
C ILE A 231 -10.24 8.51 5.27
N ILE A 232 -9.67 7.31 5.49
CA ILE A 232 -8.71 6.69 4.55
C ILE A 232 -9.34 6.54 3.17
N TYR A 233 -10.59 6.05 3.11
CA TYR A 233 -11.31 5.86 1.86
C TYR A 233 -11.47 7.18 1.09
N VAL A 234 -11.97 8.22 1.74
CA VAL A 234 -12.19 9.54 1.12
C VAL A 234 -10.88 10.15 0.65
N LEU A 235 -9.83 10.14 1.48
CA LEU A 235 -8.51 10.63 1.08
C LEU A 235 -7.92 9.84 -0.09
N ASN A 236 -8.20 8.55 -0.18
CA ASN A 236 -7.79 7.73 -1.31
C ASN A 236 -8.54 8.11 -2.60
N ILE A 237 -9.84 8.41 -2.54
CA ILE A 237 -10.57 8.95 -3.71
C ILE A 237 -9.96 10.29 -4.14
N VAL A 238 -9.70 11.20 -3.20
CA VAL A 238 -9.02 12.48 -3.50
C VAL A 238 -7.68 12.25 -4.18
N ARG A 239 -6.88 11.29 -3.69
CA ARG A 239 -5.61 10.89 -4.30
C ARG A 239 -5.80 10.40 -5.74
N ASN A 240 -6.76 9.51 -5.99
CA ASN A 240 -6.98 8.96 -7.32
C ASN A 240 -7.46 10.03 -8.31
N VAL A 241 -8.36 10.92 -7.88
CA VAL A 241 -8.81 12.06 -8.69
C VAL A 241 -7.64 12.96 -9.05
N PHE A 242 -6.82 13.33 -8.07
CA PHE A 242 -5.62 14.14 -8.28
C PHE A 242 -4.66 13.49 -9.27
N ILE A 243 -4.28 12.22 -9.06
CA ILE A 243 -3.35 11.51 -9.94
C ILE A 243 -3.95 11.37 -11.34
N GLY A 244 -5.19 10.92 -11.45
CA GLY A 244 -5.85 10.66 -12.73
C GLY A 244 -5.94 11.92 -13.59
N ILE A 245 -6.38 13.05 -13.02
CA ILE A 245 -6.46 14.32 -13.74
C ILE A 245 -5.08 14.87 -14.07
N SER A 246 -4.16 14.93 -13.09
CA SER A 246 -2.81 15.47 -13.32
C SER A 246 -2.04 14.65 -14.35
N PHE A 247 -2.14 13.33 -14.31
CA PHE A 247 -1.51 12.45 -15.29
C PHE A 247 -2.21 12.53 -16.65
N GLY A 248 -3.55 12.43 -16.67
CA GLY A 248 -4.36 12.47 -17.88
C GLY A 248 -4.13 13.72 -18.72
N HIS A 249 -4.15 14.89 -18.09
CA HIS A 249 -3.93 16.18 -18.74
C HIS A 249 -2.46 16.66 -18.72
N GLN A 250 -1.55 15.84 -18.18
CA GLN A 250 -0.12 16.17 -18.12
C GLN A 250 0.20 17.47 -17.35
N TYR A 251 -0.60 17.83 -16.32
CA TYR A 251 -0.41 19.06 -15.56
C TYR A 251 0.89 19.12 -14.74
N ALA A 252 1.44 17.97 -14.34
CA ALA A 252 2.62 17.89 -13.47
C ALA A 252 3.91 17.56 -14.25
N HIS A 253 4.11 18.15 -15.42
CA HIS A 253 5.26 17.89 -16.28
C HIS A 253 6.52 18.67 -15.87
N PHE A 254 6.91 18.56 -14.60
CA PHE A 254 8.04 19.32 -14.05
C PHE A 254 9.39 18.66 -14.35
N PHE A 255 10.39 19.47 -14.73
CA PHE A 255 11.77 19.04 -14.96
C PHE A 255 11.89 17.71 -15.76
N PRO A 256 11.39 17.66 -17.00
CA PRO A 256 11.23 16.41 -17.74
C PRO A 256 12.56 15.67 -17.96
N ASP A 257 13.61 16.37 -18.39
CA ASP A 257 14.91 15.73 -18.68
C ASP A 257 15.52 15.07 -17.43
N VAL A 258 15.44 15.77 -16.29
CA VAL A 258 15.94 15.26 -15.01
C VAL A 258 15.10 14.08 -14.55
N THR A 259 13.77 14.16 -14.68
CA THR A 259 12.84 13.11 -14.23
C THR A 259 13.00 11.86 -15.07
N VAL A 260 13.07 11.99 -16.40
CA VAL A 260 13.31 10.88 -17.33
C VAL A 260 14.62 10.18 -17.01
N THR A 261 15.68 10.95 -16.74
CA THR A 261 16.99 10.38 -16.41
C THR A 261 16.99 9.68 -15.05
N LEU A 262 16.48 10.33 -14.00
CA LEU A 262 16.54 9.84 -12.63
C LEU A 262 15.68 8.58 -12.42
N PHE A 263 14.53 8.51 -13.08
CA PHE A 263 13.59 7.38 -12.97
C PHE A 263 13.68 6.40 -14.14
N ALA A 264 14.65 6.59 -15.06
CA ALA A 264 14.83 5.77 -16.26
C ALA A 264 13.52 5.57 -17.04
N LEU A 265 12.81 6.67 -17.35
CA LEU A 265 11.51 6.61 -18.00
C LEU A 265 11.63 6.30 -19.49
N GLU A 266 10.86 5.33 -19.97
CA GLU A 266 10.79 4.98 -21.40
C GLU A 266 10.07 6.05 -22.24
N THR A 267 9.22 6.86 -21.61
CA THR A 267 8.40 7.85 -22.33
C THR A 267 8.22 9.11 -21.48
N PRO A 268 8.40 10.31 -22.07
CA PRO A 268 8.21 11.58 -21.38
C PRO A 268 6.81 11.77 -20.78
N LEU A 269 5.78 11.14 -21.36
CA LEU A 269 4.40 11.19 -20.85
C LEU A 269 4.27 10.69 -19.40
N ARG A 270 5.19 9.83 -18.93
CA ARG A 270 5.20 9.33 -17.55
C ARG A 270 5.73 10.35 -16.54
N VAL A 271 6.32 11.47 -16.97
CA VAL A 271 6.82 12.51 -16.05
C VAL A 271 5.70 13.04 -15.15
N SER A 272 4.53 13.34 -15.73
CA SER A 272 3.39 13.82 -14.93
C SER A 272 2.92 12.78 -13.91
N TYR A 273 2.93 11.49 -14.27
CA TYR A 273 2.61 10.41 -13.35
C TYR A 273 3.62 10.34 -12.19
N ILE A 274 4.92 10.43 -12.46
CA ILE A 274 5.94 10.37 -11.40
C ILE A 274 5.76 11.52 -10.41
N TRP A 275 5.56 12.74 -10.88
CA TRP A 275 5.34 13.87 -10.00
C TRP A 275 4.03 13.77 -9.21
N ALA A 276 2.93 13.47 -9.88
CA ALA A 276 1.63 13.38 -9.22
C ALA A 276 1.56 12.20 -8.24
N ASP A 277 1.91 10.99 -8.67
CA ASP A 277 1.79 9.79 -7.85
C ASP A 277 2.97 9.58 -6.90
N ARG A 278 4.19 9.47 -7.43
CA ARG A 278 5.37 8.99 -6.68
C ARG A 278 5.99 10.05 -5.77
N ILE A 279 5.80 11.32 -6.09
CA ILE A 279 6.32 12.44 -5.30
C ILE A 279 5.20 13.05 -4.46
N MET A 280 4.20 13.68 -5.08
CA MET A 280 3.21 14.47 -4.35
C MET A 280 2.23 13.60 -3.55
N ALA A 281 1.49 12.72 -4.22
CA ALA A 281 0.45 11.92 -3.58
C ALA A 281 1.02 10.92 -2.59
N GLN A 282 2.15 10.28 -2.90
CA GLN A 282 2.79 9.34 -1.99
C GLN A 282 3.31 10.04 -0.72
N SER A 283 3.96 11.20 -0.83
CA SER A 283 4.38 11.98 0.36
C SER A 283 3.18 12.49 1.17
N ALA A 284 2.13 13.00 0.51
CA ALA A 284 0.90 13.41 1.18
C ALA A 284 0.22 12.25 1.92
N SER A 285 0.26 11.04 1.34
CA SER A 285 -0.29 9.83 1.98
C SER A 285 0.46 9.46 3.27
N VAL A 286 1.78 9.67 3.33
CA VAL A 286 2.55 9.43 4.57
C VAL A 286 2.11 10.40 5.66
N ILE A 287 1.97 11.69 5.33
CA ILE A 287 1.50 12.72 6.27
C ILE A 287 0.07 12.40 6.74
N ALA A 288 -0.82 12.04 5.82
CA ALA A 288 -2.18 11.63 6.13
C ALA A 288 -2.22 10.41 7.05
N MET A 289 -1.36 9.41 6.81
CA MET A 289 -1.28 8.22 7.66
C MET A 289 -0.84 8.57 9.09
N VAL A 290 0.13 9.47 9.26
CA VAL A 290 0.55 9.95 10.58
C VAL A 290 -0.61 10.68 11.29
N ALA A 291 -1.34 11.53 10.58
CA ALA A 291 -2.50 12.24 11.12
C ALA A 291 -3.63 11.28 11.53
N ILE A 292 -3.92 10.27 10.71
CA ILE A 292 -4.92 9.23 11.01
C ILE A 292 -4.46 8.38 12.19
N PHE A 293 -3.19 7.98 12.24
CA PHE A 293 -2.65 7.25 13.37
C PHE A 293 -2.77 8.07 14.66
N TRP A 294 -2.44 9.36 14.64
CA TRP A 294 -2.62 10.25 15.78
C TRP A 294 -4.09 10.35 16.22
N LEU A 295 -5.03 10.42 15.27
CA LEU A 295 -6.47 10.39 15.56
C LEU A 295 -6.87 9.06 16.24
N VAL A 296 -6.34 7.94 15.77
CA VAL A 296 -6.59 6.61 16.35
C VAL A 296 -6.03 6.51 17.76
N VAL A 297 -4.83 7.03 18.03
CA VAL A 297 -4.22 7.10 19.37
C VAL A 297 -5.13 7.83 20.36
N ARG A 298 -5.81 8.90 19.93
CA ARG A 298 -6.78 9.62 20.78
C ARG A 298 -8.01 8.79 21.17
N VAL A 299 -8.34 7.74 20.42
CA VAL A 299 -9.51 6.88 20.67
C VAL A 299 -9.09 5.56 21.35
N VAL A 300 -7.94 5.01 20.95
CA VAL A 300 -7.36 3.75 21.43
C VAL A 300 -5.86 3.99 21.69
N PRO A 301 -5.48 4.54 22.85
CA PRO A 301 -4.08 4.85 23.18
C PRO A 301 -3.16 3.62 23.19
N GLU A 302 -3.73 2.42 23.37
CA GLU A 302 -3.02 1.15 23.39
C GLU A 302 -2.33 0.84 22.05
N VAL A 303 -2.75 1.46 20.94
CA VAL A 303 -2.06 1.35 19.63
C VAL A 303 -0.64 1.92 19.61
N LEU A 304 -0.24 2.63 20.68
CA LEU A 304 1.15 3.03 20.88
C LEU A 304 2.04 1.85 21.28
N GLU A 305 1.50 0.77 21.87
CA GLU A 305 2.32 -0.38 22.31
C GLU A 305 3.20 -0.93 21.18
N PRO A 306 2.69 -1.23 19.95
CA PRO A 306 3.55 -1.72 18.87
C PRO A 306 4.56 -0.69 18.39
N VAL A 307 4.28 0.60 18.55
CA VAL A 307 5.22 1.68 18.20
C VAL A 307 6.35 1.74 19.21
N GLU A 308 6.04 1.63 20.50
CA GLU A 308 7.02 1.56 21.59
C GLU A 308 7.93 0.34 21.43
N GLU A 309 7.35 -0.82 21.06
CA GLU A 309 8.12 -2.03 20.74
C GLU A 309 9.12 -1.81 19.59
N VAL A 310 8.72 -1.06 18.54
CA VAL A 310 9.62 -0.70 17.42
C VAL A 310 10.68 0.31 17.85
N LEU A 311 10.33 1.34 18.64
CA LEU A 311 11.29 2.33 19.12
C LEU A 311 12.35 1.70 20.02
N TYR A 312 11.95 0.76 20.89
CA TYR A 312 12.88 -0.03 21.69
C TYR A 312 13.87 -0.80 20.81
N LEU A 313 13.42 -1.42 19.71
CA LEU A 313 14.31 -2.10 18.78
C LEU A 313 15.36 -1.16 18.16
N LEU A 314 14.99 0.10 17.91
CA LEU A 314 15.86 1.09 17.26
C LEU A 314 16.80 1.79 18.23
N LEU A 315 16.35 2.08 19.45
CA LEU A 315 17.04 2.93 20.41
C LEU A 315 17.66 2.13 21.57
N GLY A 316 17.18 0.91 21.82
CA GLY A 316 17.58 0.10 22.98
C GLY A 316 17.02 0.60 24.32
N GLU A 317 16.21 1.66 24.31
CA GLU A 317 15.61 2.28 25.50
C GLU A 317 14.09 2.10 25.53
N GLU A 318 13.54 2.00 26.75
CA GLU A 318 12.10 1.96 26.96
C GLU A 318 11.53 3.38 26.91
N LEU A 319 10.64 3.61 25.95
CA LEU A 319 9.95 4.88 25.76
C LEU A 319 8.47 4.69 26.06
N ASP A 320 7.96 5.41 27.06
CA ASP A 320 6.53 5.54 27.28
C ASP A 320 6.00 6.72 26.45
N LEU A 321 5.45 6.40 25.27
CA LEU A 321 4.86 7.41 24.39
C LEU A 321 3.53 7.93 24.93
N ALA A 322 2.81 7.15 25.74
CA ALA A 322 1.54 7.60 26.30
C ALA A 322 1.78 8.72 27.33
N GLU A 323 2.79 8.56 28.20
CA GLU A 323 3.22 9.60 29.12
C GLU A 323 3.75 10.83 28.35
N ALA A 324 4.63 10.62 27.38
CA ALA A 324 5.23 11.71 26.59
C ALA A 324 4.18 12.51 25.78
N LEU A 325 3.11 11.86 25.31
CA LEU A 325 2.02 12.49 24.55
C LEU A 325 0.85 12.95 25.44
N ASN A 326 0.94 12.76 26.76
CA ASN A 326 -0.09 13.08 27.74
C ASN A 326 -1.45 12.45 27.39
N VAL A 327 -1.44 11.13 27.14
CA VAL A 327 -2.62 10.33 26.79
C VAL A 327 -2.83 9.22 27.83
N ASP A 328 -3.96 9.23 28.53
CA ASP A 328 -4.26 8.23 29.58
C ASP A 328 -4.58 6.84 28.98
N ARG A 329 -3.90 5.79 29.47
CA ARG A 329 -4.23 4.39 29.20
C ARG A 329 -5.13 3.84 30.32
N GLU A 330 -6.27 3.28 29.94
CA GLU A 330 -7.11 2.55 30.90
C GLU A 330 -6.53 1.12 31.07
N PRO A 331 -6.41 0.60 32.30
CA PRO A 331 -5.90 -0.76 32.49
C PRO A 331 -6.79 -1.78 31.77
N PRO A 332 -6.22 -2.87 31.23
CA PRO A 332 -6.99 -3.87 30.50
C PRO A 332 -8.02 -4.51 31.44
N GLY A 333 -9.30 -4.33 31.12
CA GLY A 333 -10.41 -5.07 31.71
C GLY A 333 -10.62 -6.43 31.06
#